data_AF-A0A9D4BQ89-F1
#
_entry.id   AF-A0A9D4BQ89-F1
#
_cell.length_a   1.000
_cell.length_b   1.000
_cell.length_c   1.000
_cell.angle_alpha   90.00
_cell.angle_beta   90.00
_cell.angle_gamma   90.00
#
_symmetry.space_group_name_H-M   'P 1'
#
loop_
_entity.id
_entity.type
_entity.pdbx_description
1 polymer ?
#
loop_
_entity_poly.entity_id
_entity_poly.type
_entity_poly.pdbx_seq_one_letter_code
_entity_poly.pdbx_strand_id
1 'polypeptide(L)'
;MRSLARLLVRLNGEELFSYPLSHFICAQKFDLVAKTVKEMYQEIGSSQLGLNLGHYIKQVSLLKSSMCLRRQDCRRKKEANEFTEMFDAEWKGKVSSVANRSKRLKAMNKRCELPSTEDLVSLKKFLVEEIQ
;
A
#
# COMPACT_ATOMS: atom_id res chain seq x y z
N MET A 1 0.27 2.04 -11.26
CA MET A 1 1.19 3.14 -11.65
C MET A 1 0.78 4.51 -11.12
N ARG A 2 -0.47 5.00 -11.30
CA ARG A 2 -0.91 6.34 -10.84
C ARG A 2 -0.63 6.64 -9.35
N SER A 3 -0.80 5.66 -8.46
CA SER A 3 -0.54 5.82 -7.02
C SER A 3 0.93 6.10 -6.68
N LEU A 4 1.86 5.44 -7.36
CA LEU A 4 3.30 5.69 -7.20
C LEU A 4 3.68 7.09 -7.70
N ALA A 5 3.10 7.54 -8.81
CA ALA A 5 3.33 8.89 -9.31
C ALA A 5 2.84 9.95 -8.31
N ARG A 6 1.67 9.74 -7.69
CA ARG A 6 1.16 10.63 -6.63
C ARG A 6 2.08 10.63 -5.40
N LEU A 7 2.61 9.47 -5.01
CA LEU A 7 3.59 9.37 -3.95
C LEU A 7 4.84 10.19 -4.28
N LEU A 8 5.38 10.04 -5.49
CA LEU A 8 6.56 10.80 -5.92
C LEU A 8 6.32 12.32 -5.93
N VAL A 9 5.14 12.76 -6.35
CA VAL A 9 4.76 14.18 -6.28
C VAL A 9 4.73 14.68 -4.84
N ARG A 10 4.14 13.91 -3.91
CA ARG A 10 4.11 14.27 -2.48
C ARG A 10 5.50 14.29 -1.86
N LEU A 11 6.34 13.29 -2.14
CA LEU A 11 7.71 13.23 -1.64
C LEU A 11 8.56 14.42 -2.14
N ASN A 12 8.38 14.82 -3.40
CA ASN A 12 9.06 16.00 -3.94
C ASN A 12 8.50 17.33 -3.43
N GLY A 13 7.30 17.35 -2.85
CA GLY A 13 6.76 18.55 -2.20
C GLY A 13 7.53 18.93 -0.92
N GLU A 14 8.25 17.99 -0.33
CA GLU A 14 9.09 18.17 0.86
C GLU A 14 10.56 18.48 0.50
N GLU A 15 10.90 18.55 -0.80
CA GLU A 15 12.25 18.74 -1.30
C GLU A 15 12.38 20.07 -2.05
N LEU A 16 13.60 20.61 -2.11
CA LEU A 16 13.92 21.82 -2.88
C LEU A 16 13.84 21.61 -4.40
N PHE A 17 14.05 20.37 -4.85
CA PHE A 17 14.10 20.01 -6.26
C PHE A 17 13.28 18.75 -6.54
N SER A 18 12.88 18.57 -7.79
CA SER A 18 12.24 17.33 -8.23
C SER A 18 13.28 16.23 -8.46
N TYR A 19 13.19 15.20 -7.63
CA TYR A 19 14.03 14.01 -7.68
C TYR A 19 13.25 12.79 -8.17
N PRO A 20 13.93 11.83 -8.81
CA PRO A 20 13.35 10.55 -9.17
C PRO A 20 13.10 9.67 -7.93
N LEU A 21 12.19 8.70 -8.05
CA LEU A 21 11.85 7.80 -6.93
C LEU A 21 13.07 7.10 -6.32
N SER A 22 14.09 6.77 -7.14
CA SER A 22 15.33 6.12 -6.70
C SER A 22 16.13 6.93 -5.66
N HIS A 23 15.94 8.26 -5.62
CA HIS A 23 16.53 9.15 -4.64
C HIS A 23 15.93 8.95 -3.24
N PHE A 24 14.65 8.58 -3.16
CA PHE A 24 13.93 8.33 -1.91
C PHE A 24 14.12 6.90 -1.37
N ILE A 25 14.73 6.02 -2.16
CA ILE A 25 15.06 4.65 -1.75
C ILE A 25 16.45 4.62 -1.09
N CYS A 26 16.55 5.20 0.10
CA CYS A 26 17.72 5.12 0.99
C CYS A 26 17.26 5.17 2.45
N ALA A 27 18.02 4.56 3.34
CA ALA A 27 17.64 4.44 4.76
C ALA A 27 17.27 5.79 5.40
N GLN A 28 17.98 6.86 5.04
CA GLN A 28 17.74 8.21 5.59
C GLN A 28 16.35 8.77 5.25
N LYS A 29 15.76 8.36 4.13
CA LYS A 29 14.44 8.84 3.67
C LYS A 29 13.31 7.85 3.96
N PHE A 30 13.59 6.74 4.64
CA PHE A 30 12.60 5.71 4.92
C PHE A 30 11.40 6.25 5.72
N ASP A 31 11.66 7.02 6.78
CA ASP A 31 10.60 7.59 7.62
C ASP A 31 9.71 8.54 6.86
N LEU A 32 10.30 9.37 6.00
CA LEU A 32 9.57 10.26 5.11
C LEU A 32 8.64 9.43 4.20
N VAL A 33 9.17 8.41 3.53
CA VAL A 33 8.38 7.53 2.66
C VAL A 33 7.24 6.84 3.41
N ALA A 34 7.51 6.27 4.60
CA ALA A 34 6.50 5.60 5.41
C ALA A 34 5.41 6.56 5.88
N LYS A 35 5.79 7.76 6.33
CA LYS A 35 4.87 8.83 6.75
C LYS A 35 3.98 9.28 5.59
N THR A 36 4.57 9.62 4.45
CA THR A 36 3.81 10.08 3.27
C THR A 36 2.83 9.02 2.79
N VAL A 37 3.23 7.74 2.74
CA VAL A 37 2.29 6.66 2.39
C VAL A 37 1.15 6.56 3.39
N LYS A 38 1.45 6.70 4.68
CA LYS A 38 0.45 6.66 5.75
C LYS A 38 -0.60 7.74 5.60
N GLU A 39 -0.16 8.98 5.41
CA GLU A 39 -1.02 10.14 5.19
C GLU A 39 -1.89 9.95 3.93
N MET A 40 -1.28 9.55 2.82
CA MET A 40 -1.99 9.35 1.56
C MET A 40 -3.14 8.36 1.65
N TYR A 41 -2.95 7.20 2.30
CA TYR A 41 -4.02 6.21 2.39
C TYR A 41 -5.08 6.58 3.43
N GLN A 42 -4.72 7.37 4.44
CA GLN A 42 -5.67 7.91 5.42
C GLN A 42 -6.56 8.99 4.78
N GLU A 43 -5.97 9.95 4.06
CA GLU A 43 -6.69 11.00 3.31
C GLU A 43 -7.69 10.40 2.32
N ILE A 44 -7.28 9.40 1.55
CA ILE A 44 -8.13 8.74 0.56
C ILE A 44 -9.14 7.79 1.22
N GLY A 45 -8.93 7.43 2.49
CA GLY A 45 -9.75 6.44 3.18
C GLY A 45 -9.66 5.05 2.54
N SER A 46 -8.54 4.68 1.92
CA SER A 46 -8.36 3.36 1.28
C SER A 46 -7.17 2.63 1.86
N SER A 47 -7.42 1.72 2.81
CA SER A 47 -6.37 0.89 3.41
C SER A 47 -5.61 0.04 2.38
N GLN A 48 -6.28 -0.34 1.29
CA GLN A 48 -5.65 -1.10 0.20
C GLN A 48 -4.56 -0.29 -0.49
N LEU A 49 -4.69 1.04 -0.54
CA LEU A 49 -3.66 1.91 -1.11
C LEU A 49 -2.34 1.80 -0.35
N GLY A 50 -2.37 1.83 0.98
CA GLY A 50 -1.16 1.70 1.81
C GLY A 50 -0.44 0.37 1.59
N LEU A 51 -1.19 -0.72 1.51
CA LEU A 51 -0.64 -2.06 1.23
C LEU A 51 -0.04 -2.14 -0.18
N ASN A 52 -0.75 -1.63 -1.19
CA ASN A 52 -0.28 -1.65 -2.57
C ASN A 52 0.98 -0.78 -2.75
N LEU A 53 1.01 0.42 -2.15
CA LEU A 53 2.20 1.28 -2.17
C LEU A 53 3.39 0.62 -1.49
N GLY A 54 3.17 -0.05 -0.35
CA GLY A 54 4.22 -0.84 0.30
C GLY A 54 4.79 -1.93 -0.61
N HIS A 55 3.93 -2.70 -1.28
CA HIS A 55 4.38 -3.71 -2.24
C HIS A 55 5.22 -3.08 -3.36
N TYR A 56 4.75 -1.98 -3.95
CA TYR A 56 5.47 -1.31 -5.03
C TYR A 56 6.81 -0.72 -4.59
N ILE A 57 6.88 -0.10 -3.41
CA ILE A 57 8.12 0.47 -2.87
C ILE A 57 9.16 -0.63 -2.66
N LYS A 58 8.77 -1.79 -2.12
CA LYS A 58 9.65 -2.95 -1.99
C LYS A 58 10.14 -3.45 -3.35
N GLN A 59 9.28 -3.52 -4.35
CA GLN A 59 9.71 -3.90 -5.71
C GLN A 59 10.71 -2.89 -6.31
N VAL A 60 10.49 -1.59 -6.08
CA VAL A 60 11.41 -0.54 -6.55
C VAL A 60 12.76 -0.61 -5.82
N SER A 61 12.79 -0.94 -4.52
CA SER A 61 14.05 -1.08 -3.79
C SER A 61 14.89 -2.26 -4.30
N LEU A 62 14.24 -3.40 -4.53
CA LEU A 62 14.87 -4.59 -5.13
C LEU A 62 15.36 -4.29 -6.55
N LEU A 63 14.57 -3.57 -7.35
CA LEU A 63 14.96 -3.14 -8.69
C LEU A 63 16.18 -2.22 -8.65
N LYS A 64 16.21 -1.22 -7.76
CA LYS A 64 17.37 -0.34 -7.56
C LYS A 64 18.61 -1.16 -7.23
N SER A 65 18.52 -2.10 -6.29
CA SER A 65 19.65 -2.97 -5.90
C SER A 65 20.15 -3.82 -7.08
N SER A 66 19.23 -4.46 -7.83
CA SER A 66 19.58 -5.26 -9.01
C SER A 66 20.26 -4.44 -10.11
N MET A 67 19.76 -3.23 -10.39
CA MET A 67 20.37 -2.32 -11.37
C MET A 67 21.78 -1.88 -10.94
N CYS A 68 21.98 -1.59 -9.66
CA CYS A 68 23.29 -1.21 -9.13
C CYS A 68 24.27 -2.38 -9.19
N LEU A 69 23.80 -3.60 -8.90
CA LEU A 69 24.60 -4.83 -9.03
C LEU A 69 25.11 -5.02 -10.47
N ARG A 70 24.23 -4.89 -11.47
CA ARG A 70 24.60 -5.01 -12.89
C ARG A 70 25.62 -3.94 -13.32
N ARG A 71 25.58 -2.77 -12.71
CA ARG A 71 26.48 -1.64 -13.00
C ARG A 71 27.72 -1.58 -12.11
N GLN A 72 27.91 -2.56 -11.22
CA GLN A 72 28.98 -2.58 -10.22
C GLN A 72 29.04 -1.32 -9.33
N ASP A 73 27.90 -0.64 -9.12
CA ASP A 73 27.80 0.51 -8.20
C ASP A 73 27.54 0.00 -6.77
N CYS A 74 28.62 -0.36 -6.08
CA CYS A 74 28.57 -0.92 -4.72
C CYS A 74 27.94 0.06 -3.70
N ARG A 75 28.14 1.37 -3.89
CA ARG A 75 27.62 2.38 -2.95
C ARG A 75 26.09 2.44 -3.01
N ARG A 76 25.53 2.63 -4.21
CA ARG A 76 24.06 2.71 -4.35
C ARG A 76 23.38 1.38 -4.11
N LYS A 77 24.07 0.26 -4.36
CA LYS A 77 23.59 -1.08 -3.97
C LYS A 77 23.44 -1.18 -2.46
N LYS A 78 24.44 -0.70 -1.69
CA LYS A 78 24.39 -0.69 -0.22
C LYS A 78 23.21 0.14 0.28
N GLU A 79 23.03 1.36 -0.23
CA GLU A 79 21.88 2.22 0.14
C GLU A 79 20.52 1.55 -0.11
N ALA A 80 20.37 0.85 -1.25
CA ALA A 80 19.12 0.16 -1.58
C ALA A 80 18.87 -1.06 -0.68
N ASN A 81 19.94 -1.76 -0.28
CA ASN A 81 19.87 -2.89 0.65
C ASN A 81 19.51 -2.41 2.05
N GLU A 82 20.18 -1.37 2.57
CA GLU A 82 19.87 -0.76 3.87
C GLU A 82 18.41 -0.28 3.94
N PHE A 83 17.90 0.35 2.87
CA PHE A 83 16.48 0.69 2.78
C PHE A 83 15.57 -0.54 2.85
N THR A 84 15.95 -1.63 2.18
CA THR A 84 15.16 -2.87 2.16
C THR A 84 15.16 -3.56 3.51
N GLU A 85 16.29 -3.56 4.22
CA GLU A 85 16.40 -4.07 5.60
C GLU A 85 15.50 -3.27 6.55
N MET A 86 15.55 -1.93 6.48
CA MET A 86 14.68 -1.06 7.27
C MET A 86 13.20 -1.25 6.92
N PHE A 87 12.89 -1.46 5.64
CA PHE A 87 11.55 -1.79 5.19
C PHE A 87 11.04 -3.08 5.82
N ASP A 88 11.83 -4.15 5.80
CA ASP A 88 11.40 -5.43 6.33
C ASP A 88 11.25 -5.41 7.86
N ALA A 89 12.07 -4.62 8.56
CA ALA A 89 11.99 -4.45 10.00
C ALA A 89 10.77 -3.60 10.42
N GLU A 90 10.52 -2.47 9.75
CA GLU A 90 9.65 -1.42 10.32
C GLU A 90 8.35 -1.18 9.56
N TRP A 91 8.29 -1.52 8.27
CA TRP A 91 7.14 -1.19 7.43
C TRP A 91 5.84 -1.80 7.95
N LYS A 92 5.92 -3.02 8.48
CA LYS A 92 4.77 -3.72 9.06
C LYS A 92 4.17 -2.94 10.22
N GLY A 93 4.99 -2.39 11.12
CA GLY A 93 4.53 -1.63 12.27
C GLY A 93 3.98 -0.27 11.87
N LYS A 94 4.68 0.44 10.96
CA LYS A 94 4.36 1.82 10.59
C LYS A 94 3.16 1.95 9.65
N VAL A 95 3.01 1.03 8.70
CA VAL A 95 2.03 1.12 7.61
C VAL A 95 1.08 -0.08 7.60
N SER A 96 1.60 -1.30 7.40
CA SER A 96 0.73 -2.45 7.09
C SER A 96 -0.22 -2.83 8.22
N SER A 97 0.23 -2.80 9.48
CA SER A 97 -0.61 -3.14 10.63
C SER A 97 -1.76 -2.15 10.79
N VAL A 98 -1.49 -0.86 10.62
CA VAL A 98 -2.51 0.19 10.69
C VAL A 98 -3.49 0.06 9.54
N ALA A 99 -3.00 -0.12 8.31
CA ALA A 99 -3.84 -0.31 7.14
C ALA A 99 -4.73 -1.56 7.27
N ASN A 100 -4.19 -2.70 7.70
CA ASN A 100 -4.94 -3.94 7.91
C ASN A 100 -5.99 -3.79 9.02
N ARG A 101 -5.66 -3.11 10.13
CA ARG A 101 -6.63 -2.81 11.19
C ARG A 101 -7.79 -1.98 10.65
N SER A 102 -7.50 -0.91 9.91
CA SER A 102 -8.53 -0.07 9.29
C SER A 102 -9.38 -0.84 8.27
N LYS A 103 -8.76 -1.73 7.47
CA LYS A 103 -9.47 -2.60 6.53
C LYS A 103 -10.43 -3.55 7.26
N ARG A 104 -9.98 -4.17 8.35
CA ARG A 104 -10.80 -5.05 9.18
C ARG A 104 -11.96 -4.31 9.83
N LEU A 105 -11.72 -3.13 10.41
CA LEU A 105 -12.78 -2.31 11.01
C LEU A 105 -13.82 -1.89 9.97
N LYS A 106 -13.40 -1.54 8.75
CA LYS A 106 -14.33 -1.25 7.66
C LYS A 106 -15.14 -2.45 7.22
N ALA A 107 -14.54 -3.64 7.19
CA ALA A 107 -15.27 -4.87 6.89
C ALA A 107 -16.29 -5.21 7.98
N MET A 108 -15.93 -5.04 9.26
CA MET A 108 -16.84 -5.27 10.40
C MET A 108 -17.98 -4.24 10.45
N ASN A 109 -17.70 -2.99 10.08
CA ASN A 109 -18.70 -1.92 10.03
C ASN A 109 -19.52 -1.92 8.74
N LYS A 110 -19.16 -2.76 7.75
CA LYS A 110 -20.03 -2.97 6.59
C LYS A 110 -21.30 -3.60 7.15
N ARG A 111 -22.44 -2.92 7.00
CA ARG A 111 -23.74 -3.46 7.44
C ARG A 111 -23.83 -4.88 6.89
N CYS A 112 -24.17 -5.85 7.74
CA CYS A 112 -24.64 -7.13 7.24
C CYS A 112 -25.81 -6.80 6.32
N GLU A 113 -25.60 -6.98 5.02
CA GLU A 113 -26.65 -6.98 4.01
C GLU A 113 -27.46 -8.25 4.29
N LEU A 114 -28.33 -8.20 5.29
CA LEU A 114 -29.38 -9.19 5.42
C LEU A 114 -30.20 -9.12 4.13
N PRO A 115 -30.59 -10.28 3.56
CA PRO A 115 -31.50 -10.30 2.43
C PRO A 115 -32.70 -9.41 2.73
N SER A 116 -33.06 -8.56 1.77
CA SER A 116 -34.27 -7.76 1.91
C SER A 116 -35.49 -8.68 2.02
N THR A 117 -36.61 -8.15 2.53
CA THR A 117 -37.86 -8.90 2.54
C THR A 117 -38.26 -9.36 1.13
N GLU A 118 -37.90 -8.58 0.10
CA GLU A 118 -38.12 -8.91 -1.31
C GLU A 118 -37.28 -10.12 -1.74
N ASP A 119 -36.00 -10.17 -1.33
CA ASP A 119 -35.13 -11.33 -1.58
C ASP A 119 -35.69 -12.60 -0.92
N LEU A 120 -36.22 -12.49 0.30
CA LEU A 120 -36.84 -13.62 1.01
C LEU A 120 -38.14 -14.08 0.32
N VAL A 121 -38.93 -13.15 -0.22
CA VAL A 121 -40.16 -13.48 -0.97
C VAL A 121 -39.81 -14.15 -2.30
N SER A 122 -38.80 -13.67 -3.02
CA SER A 122 -38.29 -14.34 -4.23
C SER A 122 -37.77 -15.74 -3.94
N LEU A 123 -36.99 -15.91 -2.87
CA LEU A 123 -36.50 -17.22 -2.44
C LEU A 123 -37.66 -18.17 -2.11
N LYS A 124 -38.69 -17.68 -1.40
CA LYS A 124 -39.88 -18.48 -1.09
C LYS A 124 -40.60 -18.93 -2.35
N LYS A 125 -40.78 -18.04 -3.35
CA LYS A 125 -41.44 -18.40 -4.62
C LYS A 125 -40.68 -19.50 -5.34
N PHE A 126 -39.37 -19.34 -5.49
CA PHE A 126 -38.52 -20.33 -6.13
C PHE A 126 -38.60 -21.72 -5.46
N LEU A 127 -38.54 -21.76 -4.13
CA LEU A 127 -38.64 -23.02 -3.38
C LEU A 127 -40.00 -23.70 -3.49
N VAL A 128 -41.08 -22.93 -3.63
CA VAL A 128 -42.44 -23.47 -3.80
C VAL A 128 -42.62 -24.03 -5.22
N GLU A 129 -42.02 -23.40 -6.23
CA GLU A 129 -42.07 -23.85 -7.62
C GLU A 129 -41.28 -25.16 -7.84
N GLU A 130 -40.16 -25.38 -7.14
CA GLU A 130 -39.34 -26.60 -7.26
C GLU A 130 -39.92 -27.82 -6.48
N ILE A 131 -40.88 -27.60 -5.58
CA ILE A 131 -41.52 -28.66 -4.78
C ILE A 131 -42.80 -29.18 -5.46
N GLN A 132 -43.29 -28.52 -6.52
CA GLN A 132 -44.42 -28.96 -7.34
C GLN A 132 -43.98 -29.74 -8.57
#